data_AF-A0A4V2JCD8-F1
#
_entry.id   AF-A0A4V2JCD8-F1
#
_cell.length_a   1.000
_cell.length_b   1.000
_cell.length_c   1.000
_cell.angle_alpha   90.00
_cell.angle_beta   90.00
_cell.angle_gamma   90.00
#
_symmetry.space_group_name_H-M   'P 1'
#
loop_
_entity.id
_entity.type
_entity.pdbx_description
1 polymer ?
#
loop_
_entity_poly.entity_id
_entity_poly.type
_entity_poly.pdbx_seq_one_letter_code
_entity_poly.pdbx_strand_id
1 'polypeptide(L)'
;MLPHDTLVVVADGHSAVLFRNTARHGLDLAEVEQITPESLNQPTPGDRSPDVIPGDDPGLFVRQLADHLNDMALHQRFEDIVVIADPAALGILRKHYHKELQFRLRKEINKNLSNADLRAIEAALA
;
A
#
# COMPACT_ATOMS: atom_id res chain seq x y z
N MET A 1 -5.35 -14.83 -11.81
CA MET A 1 -4.03 -14.43 -12.34
C MET A 1 -3.94 -12.93 -12.21
N LEU A 2 -2.98 -12.42 -11.44
CA LEU A 2 -2.72 -10.98 -11.36
C LEU A 2 -2.10 -10.52 -12.69
N PRO A 3 -2.55 -9.39 -13.26
CA PRO A 3 -1.89 -8.82 -14.43
C PRO A 3 -0.43 -8.46 -14.13
N HIS A 4 0.39 -8.41 -15.18
CA HIS A 4 1.73 -7.84 -15.05
C HIS A 4 1.63 -6.42 -14.51
N ASP A 5 2.65 -5.93 -13.85
CA ASP A 5 2.73 -4.55 -13.36
C ASP A 5 1.77 -4.20 -12.21
N THR A 6 0.93 -5.14 -11.75
CA THR A 6 0.03 -4.95 -10.61
C THR A 6 0.82 -4.55 -9.37
N LEU A 7 0.40 -3.48 -8.71
CA LEU A 7 0.94 -3.04 -7.44
C LEU A 7 0.28 -3.83 -6.29
N VAL A 8 1.08 -4.39 -5.40
CA VAL A 8 0.62 -5.10 -4.21
C VAL A 8 1.13 -4.34 -2.99
N VAL A 9 0.22 -3.81 -2.19
CA VAL A 9 0.55 -3.11 -0.96
C VAL A 9 0.29 -4.04 0.21
N VAL A 10 1.29 -4.26 1.05
CA VAL A 10 1.17 -5.04 2.29
C VAL A 10 1.36 -4.09 3.45
N ALA A 11 0.34 -3.88 4.28
CA ALA A 11 0.38 -2.93 5.39
C ALA A 11 -0.04 -3.57 6.73
N ASP A 12 0.68 -3.22 7.79
CA ASP A 12 0.46 -3.72 9.17
C ASP A 12 -0.33 -2.75 10.08
N GLY A 13 -0.53 -1.52 9.60
CA GLY A 13 -1.00 -0.41 10.44
C GLY A 13 0.13 0.50 10.95
N HIS A 14 1.37 -0.01 11.04
CA HIS A 14 2.55 0.79 11.39
C HIS A 14 3.57 0.96 10.26
N SER A 15 3.57 0.04 9.29
CA SER A 15 4.44 0.09 8.12
C SER A 15 3.72 -0.53 6.94
N ALA A 16 4.19 -0.22 5.73
CA ALA A 16 3.71 -0.84 4.51
C ALA A 16 4.86 -1.12 3.55
N VAL A 17 4.74 -2.17 2.75
CA VAL A 17 5.69 -2.53 1.71
C VAL A 17 4.92 -2.63 0.40
N LEU A 18 5.46 -1.99 -0.64
CA LEU A 18 4.94 -2.02 -1.99
C LEU A 18 5.73 -3.05 -2.78
N PHE A 19 5.02 -4.02 -3.32
CA PHE A 19 5.53 -4.99 -4.28
C PHE A 19 4.90 -4.75 -5.64
N ARG A 20 5.59 -5.12 -6.71
CA ARG A 20 5.05 -5.05 -8.07
C ARG A 20 5.24 -6.37 -8.76
N ASN A 21 4.19 -6.84 -9.43
CA ASN A 21 4.24 -8.07 -10.17
C ASN A 21 5.04 -7.89 -11.45
N THR A 22 6.27 -8.41 -11.50
CA THR A 22 7.16 -8.35 -12.66
C THR A 22 7.03 -9.56 -13.58
N ALA A 23 6.33 -10.62 -13.14
CA ALA A 23 6.10 -11.80 -13.96
C ALA A 23 5.17 -11.50 -15.15
N ARG A 24 5.57 -11.95 -16.35
CA ARG A 24 4.68 -12.01 -17.52
C ARG A 24 3.71 -13.19 -17.47
N HIS A 25 4.14 -14.31 -16.88
CA HIS A 25 3.33 -15.49 -16.64
C HIS A 25 3.64 -16.01 -15.23
N GLY A 26 2.63 -16.12 -14.37
CA GLY A 26 2.80 -16.50 -12.97
C GLY A 26 2.73 -15.30 -12.04
N LEU A 27 3.44 -15.40 -10.91
CA LEU A 27 3.52 -14.36 -9.91
C LEU A 27 4.99 -14.24 -9.52
N ASP A 28 5.53 -13.03 -9.63
CA ASP A 28 6.90 -12.68 -9.23
C ASP A 28 6.82 -11.27 -8.67
N LEU A 29 6.94 -11.15 -7.35
CA LEU A 29 6.78 -9.90 -6.64
C LEU A 29 8.15 -9.29 -6.37
N ALA A 30 8.44 -8.18 -7.04
CA ALA A 30 9.60 -7.37 -6.74
C ALA A 30 9.22 -6.29 -5.72
N GLU A 31 9.94 -6.20 -4.61
CA GLU A 31 9.81 -5.07 -3.68
C GLU A 31 10.22 -3.79 -4.41
N VAL A 32 9.32 -2.80 -4.41
CA VAL A 32 9.53 -1.51 -5.04
C VAL A 32 9.99 -0.50 -4.01
N GLU A 33 9.25 -0.41 -2.90
CA GLU A 33 9.46 0.60 -1.88
C GLU A 33 8.86 0.14 -0.54
N GLN A 34 9.53 0.49 0.55
CA GLN A 34 9.00 0.31 1.90
C GLN A 34 8.57 1.67 2.46
N ILE A 35 7.30 1.78 2.80
CA ILE A 35 6.69 2.96 3.38
C ILE A 35 6.65 2.80 4.90
N THR A 36 7.45 3.59 5.59
CA THR A 36 7.41 3.74 7.05
C THR A 36 6.84 5.11 7.41
N PRO A 37 6.34 5.31 8.64
CA PRO A 37 5.90 6.62 9.12
C PRO A 37 6.99 7.66 8.98
N GLU A 38 8.25 7.27 9.15
CA GLU A 38 9.41 8.11 8.93
C GLU A 38 9.51 8.52 7.45
N SER A 39 9.44 7.56 6.52
CA SER A 39 9.51 7.82 5.07
C SER A 39 8.38 8.73 4.57
N LEU A 40 7.17 8.60 5.11
CA LEU A 40 6.04 9.50 4.79
C LEU A 40 6.23 10.91 5.35
N ASN A 41 6.97 11.02 6.45
CA ASN A 41 7.31 12.29 7.09
C ASN A 41 8.62 12.90 6.56
N GLN A 42 9.34 12.23 5.66
CA GLN A 42 10.55 12.81 5.06
C GLN A 42 10.14 13.85 4.01
N PRO A 43 10.46 15.14 4.23
CA PRO A 43 10.17 16.16 3.23
C PRO A 43 11.03 15.89 2.00
N THR A 44 10.40 15.66 0.85
CA THR A 44 11.05 15.82 -0.45
C THR A 44 11.65 17.23 -0.50
N PRO A 45 12.90 17.42 -0.95
CA PRO A 45 13.52 18.74 -1.02
C PRO A 45 12.73 19.63 -1.99
N GLY A 46 11.80 20.43 -1.46
CA GLY A 46 10.90 21.30 -2.21
C GLY A 46 9.46 21.34 -1.68
N ASP A 47 9.01 20.33 -0.94
CA ASP A 47 7.62 20.27 -0.46
C ASP A 47 7.54 20.63 1.04
N ARG A 48 7.04 21.84 1.34
CA ARG A 48 6.71 22.24 2.71
C ARG A 48 5.31 21.74 3.05
N SER A 49 5.20 20.46 3.38
CA SER A 49 4.00 19.93 4.04
C SER A 49 4.16 20.06 5.58
N PRO A 50 3.11 20.53 6.30
CA PRO A 50 3.25 20.98 7.68
C PRO A 50 3.34 19.82 8.67
N ASP A 51 4.38 19.86 9.50
CA ASP A 51 4.41 19.48 10.92
C ASP A 51 3.34 18.46 11.37
N VAL A 52 3.45 17.20 10.92
CA VAL A 52 2.77 16.09 11.58
C VAL A 52 3.69 15.61 12.68
N ILE A 53 3.57 16.22 13.87
CA ILE A 53 4.16 15.68 15.09
C ILE A 53 3.62 14.25 15.25
N PRO A 54 4.47 13.20 15.29
CA PRO A 54 4.00 11.84 15.53
C PRO A 54 3.51 11.72 16.98
N GLY A 55 2.25 12.09 17.20
CA GLY A 55 1.53 11.82 18.43
C GLY A 55 0.65 10.60 18.22
N ASP A 56 1.00 9.50 18.90
CA ASP A 56 0.15 8.47 19.52
C ASP A 56 -1.17 8.01 18.84
N ASP A 57 -1.40 8.30 17.56
CA ASP A 57 -2.61 7.91 16.84
C ASP A 57 -2.35 6.61 16.06
N PRO A 58 -2.90 5.46 16.51
CA PRO A 58 -2.65 4.16 15.89
C PRO A 58 -3.21 4.03 14.46
N GLY A 59 -3.95 5.03 13.99
CA GLY A 59 -4.51 5.10 12.63
C GLY A 59 -3.89 6.16 11.72
N LEU A 60 -2.97 6.99 12.23
CA LEU A 60 -2.40 8.10 11.47
C LEU A 60 -1.57 7.61 10.28
N PHE A 61 -0.75 6.57 10.48
CA PHE A 61 0.03 5.96 9.41
C PHE A 61 -0.87 5.42 8.29
N VAL A 62 -1.93 4.69 8.67
CA VAL A 62 -2.87 4.10 7.70
C VAL A 62 -3.58 5.18 6.87
N ARG A 63 -3.93 6.31 7.50
CA ARG A 63 -4.51 7.46 6.78
C ARG A 63 -3.53 8.06 5.78
N GLN A 64 -2.28 8.28 6.18
CA GLN A 64 -1.25 8.82 5.29
C GLN A 64 -0.93 7.85 4.16
N LEU A 65 -0.88 6.54 4.44
CA LEU A 65 -0.72 5.52 3.42
C LEU A 65 -1.88 5.56 2.41
N ALA A 66 -3.13 5.68 2.88
CA ALA A 66 -4.27 5.83 1.96
C ALA A 66 -4.10 7.05 1.05
N ASP A 67 -3.67 8.18 1.61
CA ASP A 67 -3.45 9.42 0.85
C ASP A 67 -2.35 9.25 -0.20
N HIS A 68 -1.23 8.62 0.18
CA HIS A 68 -0.14 8.30 -0.73
C HIS A 68 -0.59 7.37 -1.88
N LEU A 69 -1.35 6.31 -1.56
CA LEU A 69 -1.90 5.42 -2.59
C LEU A 69 -2.91 6.14 -3.50
N ASN A 70 -3.71 7.06 -2.95
CA ASN A 70 -4.61 7.89 -3.72
C ASN A 70 -3.84 8.78 -4.69
N ASP A 71 -2.76 9.42 -4.24
CA ASP A 71 -1.90 10.27 -5.07
C ASP A 71 -1.27 9.46 -6.20
N MET A 72 -0.70 8.29 -5.90
CA MET A 72 -0.16 7.37 -6.90
C MET A 72 -1.22 6.95 -7.94
N ALA A 73 -2.46 6.69 -7.48
CA ALA A 73 -3.57 6.40 -8.39
C ALA A 73 -3.89 7.61 -9.27
N LEU A 74 -4.00 8.81 -8.71
CA LEU A 74 -4.27 10.03 -9.47
C LEU A 74 -3.19 10.32 -10.52
N HIS A 75 -1.94 10.03 -10.19
CA HIS A 75 -0.78 10.13 -11.10
C HIS A 75 -0.61 8.92 -12.03
N GLN A 76 -1.57 7.99 -12.07
CA GLN A 76 -1.56 6.81 -12.94
C GLN A 76 -0.28 5.98 -12.82
N ARG A 77 0.29 5.88 -11.61
CA ARG A 77 1.54 5.13 -11.34
C ARG A 77 1.36 3.61 -11.43
N PHE A 78 0.12 3.14 -11.37
CA PHE A 78 -0.27 1.75 -11.53
C PHE A 78 -1.64 1.67 -12.21
N GLU A 79 -1.87 0.57 -12.93
CA GLU A 79 -3.18 0.28 -13.54
C GLU A 79 -4.06 -0.54 -12.60
N ASP A 80 -3.45 -1.46 -11.85
CA ASP A 80 -4.12 -2.39 -10.95
C ASP A 80 -3.42 -2.41 -9.60
N ILE A 81 -4.20 -2.42 -8.52
CA ILE A 81 -3.67 -2.50 -7.16
C ILE A 81 -4.38 -3.58 -6.33
N VAL A 82 -3.59 -4.26 -5.50
CA VAL A 82 -4.08 -5.17 -4.46
C VAL A 82 -3.60 -4.68 -3.11
N VAL A 83 -4.51 -4.62 -2.14
CA VAL A 83 -4.19 -4.18 -0.78
C VAL A 83 -4.34 -5.34 0.18
N ILE A 84 -3.27 -5.64 0.91
CA ILE A 84 -3.19 -6.67 1.93
C ILE A 84 -2.94 -5.96 3.24
N ALA A 85 -3.89 -6.01 4.17
CA ALA A 85 -3.69 -5.44 5.49
C ALA A 85 -4.59 -6.10 6.53
N ASP A 86 -4.34 -5.82 7.80
CA ASP A 86 -5.20 -6.24 8.90
C ASP A 86 -6.63 -5.70 8.73
N PRO A 87 -7.65 -6.40 9.27
CA PRO A 87 -9.03 -5.92 9.23
C PRO A 87 -9.20 -4.49 9.79
N ALA A 88 -8.40 -4.14 10.81
CA ALA A 88 -8.40 -2.81 11.41
C ALA A 88 -7.85 -1.74 10.44
N ALA A 89 -6.70 -2.00 9.81
CA ALA A 89 -6.08 -1.10 8.85
C ALA A 89 -6.96 -0.95 7.59
N LEU A 90 -7.46 -2.04 7.01
CA LEU A 90 -8.41 -1.99 5.89
C LEU A 90 -9.66 -1.15 6.24
N GLY A 91 -10.15 -1.25 7.47
CA GLY A 91 -11.30 -0.45 7.93
C GLY A 91 -11.05 1.06 7.87
N ILE A 92 -9.81 1.51 8.07
CA ILE A 92 -9.41 2.92 7.95
C ILE A 92 -9.15 3.25 6.48
N LEU A 93 -8.38 2.44 5.77
CA LEU A 93 -8.07 2.61 4.34
C LEU A 93 -9.34 2.80 3.50
N ARG A 94 -10.34 1.93 3.69
CA ARG A 94 -11.63 1.98 2.98
C ARG A 94 -12.40 3.28 3.18
N LYS A 95 -12.23 3.95 4.32
CA LYS A 95 -12.86 5.26 4.61
C LYS A 95 -12.15 6.40 3.90
N HIS A 96 -10.88 6.22 3.55
CA HIS A 96 -10.00 7.22 2.95
C HIS A 96 -9.68 6.95 1.48
N TYR A 97 -10.13 5.83 0.90
CA TYR A 97 -9.91 5.55 -0.52
C TYR A 97 -10.57 6.58 -1.42
N HIS A 98 -9.79 7.10 -2.35
CA HIS A 98 -10.28 7.93 -3.43
C HIS A 98 -10.97 7.06 -4.49
N LYS A 99 -11.95 7.62 -5.21
CA LYS A 99 -12.72 6.90 -6.24
C LYS A 99 -11.84 6.22 -7.29
N GLU A 100 -10.74 6.89 -7.64
CA GLU A 100 -9.77 6.41 -8.61
C GLU A 100 -8.97 5.21 -8.08
N LEU A 101 -8.56 5.25 -6.81
CA LEU A 101 -7.93 4.10 -6.16
C LEU A 101 -8.90 2.91 -6.09
N GLN A 102 -10.15 3.14 -5.71
CA GLN A 102 -11.19 2.10 -5.67
C GLN A 102 -11.47 1.50 -7.06
N PHE A 103 -11.37 2.30 -8.11
CA PHE A 103 -11.57 1.83 -9.49
C PHE A 103 -10.45 0.87 -9.93
N ARG A 104 -9.20 1.15 -9.51
CA ARG A 104 -8.03 0.30 -9.80
C ARG A 104 -7.85 -0.87 -8.82
N LEU A 105 -8.56 -0.84 -7.70
CA LEU A 105 -8.49 -1.87 -6.66
C LEU A 105 -9.08 -3.18 -7.15
N ARG A 106 -8.22 -4.16 -7.39
CA ARG A 106 -8.63 -5.49 -7.87
C ARG A 106 -9.01 -6.43 -6.74
N LYS A 107 -8.30 -6.35 -5.61
CA LYS A 107 -8.46 -7.28 -4.51
C LYS A 107 -8.05 -6.61 -3.20
N GLU A 108 -8.76 -6.96 -2.14
CA GLU A 108 -8.37 -6.65 -0.76
C GLU A 108 -8.24 -7.95 0.02
N ILE A 109 -7.18 -8.10 0.80
CA ILE A 109 -6.95 -9.27 1.64
C ILE A 109 -6.82 -8.78 3.08
N ASN A 110 -7.75 -9.20 3.92
CA ASN A 110 -7.81 -8.85 5.35
C ASN A 110 -6.89 -9.74 6.20
N LYS A 111 -5.61 -9.80 5.83
CA LYS A 111 -4.61 -10.66 6.47
C LYS A 111 -3.33 -9.87 6.71
N ASN A 112 -2.76 -10.03 7.90
CA ASN A 112 -1.45 -9.50 8.18
C ASN A 112 -0.39 -10.36 7.50
N LEU A 113 0.30 -9.81 6.50
CA LEU A 113 1.41 -10.48 5.82
C LEU A 113 2.68 -9.62 5.82
N SER A 114 2.72 -8.55 6.64
CA SER A 114 3.85 -7.62 6.67
C SER A 114 5.13 -8.28 7.18
N ASN A 115 5.00 -9.28 8.04
CA ASN A 115 6.12 -10.08 8.55
C ASN A 115 6.17 -11.50 7.95
N ALA A 116 5.41 -11.75 6.88
CA ALA A 116 5.37 -13.04 6.20
C ALA A 116 6.38 -13.07 5.05
N ASP A 117 6.92 -14.25 4.74
CA ASP A 117 7.81 -14.41 3.60
C ASP A 117 7.11 -14.09 2.28
N LEU A 118 7.88 -13.67 1.26
CA LEU A 118 7.39 -13.37 -0.09
C LEU A 118 6.47 -14.48 -0.62
N ARG A 119 6.86 -15.75 -0.40
CA ARG A 119 6.07 -16.94 -0.76
C ARG A 119 4.67 -16.97 -0.17
N ALA A 120 4.51 -16.48 1.07
CA ALA A 120 3.21 -16.44 1.74
C ALA A 120 2.32 -15.33 1.17
N ILE A 121 2.92 -14.19 0.81
CA ILE A 121 2.25 -13.10 0.09
C ILE A 121 1.80 -13.59 -1.28
N GLU A 122 2.69 -14.26 -2.00
CA GLU A 122 2.40 -14.86 -3.30
C GLU A 122 1.26 -15.88 -3.23
N ALA A 123 1.27 -16.76 -2.22
CA ALA A 123 0.22 -17.74 -2.01
C ALA A 123 -1.14 -17.11 -1.67
N ALA A 124 -1.17 -15.93 -1.05
CA ALA A 124 -2.41 -15.20 -0.78
C ALA A 124 -2.99 -14.53 -2.04
N LEU A 125 -2.13 -14.22 -3.02
CA LEU A 125 -2.48 -13.59 -4.29
C LEU A 125 -2.81 -14.59 -5.40
N ALA A 126 -2.26 -15.81 -5.31
CA ALA A 126 -2.51 -16.92 -6.21
C ALA A 126 -4.00 -17.24 -6.40
#